data_AF-A8PEQ1-F1
#
_entry.id   AF-A8PEQ1-F1
#
_cell.length_a   1.000
_cell.length_b   1.000
_cell.length_c   1.000
_cell.angle_alpha   90.00
_cell.angle_beta   90.00
_cell.angle_gamma   90.00
#
_symmetry.space_group_name_H-M   'P 1'
#
loop_
_entity.id
_entity.type
_entity.pdbx_description
1 polymer ?
#
loop_
_entity_poly.entity_id
_entity_poly.type
_entity_poly.pdbx_seq_one_letter_code
_entity_poly.pdbx_strand_id
1 'polypeptide(L)'
;MLPRSRQDCYLGTQRGKLIRTPLCFCEESPTAPSNSCFCLLLLTMKRTILSAFIAFALGASSVQAAINDPCSVNGTPGVCLSTTTCSAGGGLCPGPANFKCCLPGSSCTAPNVNTRTLDLIKLSEGFVASPEPDPIGLPTVGYGHLCQRTGCTEVPYSFPLTQAQAHALLISDLRTYQNCIARDIVDSVRLNDNQYGALVSWAFNVGCTNTASSTLIRRLNAGENPNTVAEQELPRWNMAGGQVLPGLVTRRAREVTLFKTASSVIAHPPPC
;
A
#
# COMPACT_ATOMS: atom_id res chain seq x y z
N MET A 1 -48.08 -20.48 9.12
CA MET A 1 -48.70 -20.16 10.44
C MET A 1 -48.29 -21.26 11.41
N LEU A 2 -47.41 -20.93 12.34
CA LEU A 2 -47.05 -21.73 13.52
C LEU A 2 -47.18 -20.79 14.73
N PRO A 3 -47.68 -21.24 15.89
CA PRO A 3 -48.04 -20.34 16.98
C PRO A 3 -46.80 -19.83 17.72
N ARG A 4 -46.68 -18.51 17.88
CA ARG A 4 -45.73 -17.90 18.81
C ARG A 4 -46.19 -18.19 20.24
N SER A 5 -45.44 -19.00 20.97
CA SER A 5 -45.62 -19.15 22.42
C SER A 5 -45.27 -17.83 23.11
N ARG A 6 -46.23 -17.23 23.83
CA ARG A 6 -45.93 -16.19 24.82
C ARG A 6 -45.11 -16.83 25.93
N GLN A 7 -43.85 -16.42 26.09
CA GLN A 7 -43.11 -16.62 27.33
C GLN A 7 -43.24 -15.34 28.15
N ASP A 8 -43.95 -15.43 29.27
CA ASP A 8 -44.05 -14.35 30.25
C ASP A 8 -42.72 -14.30 31.03
N CYS A 9 -41.94 -13.22 30.86
CA CYS A 9 -40.74 -12.96 31.67
C CYS A 9 -41.14 -12.45 33.06
N TYR A 10 -40.93 -13.28 34.09
CA TYR A 10 -41.03 -12.88 35.49
C TYR A 10 -39.65 -12.50 36.03
N LEU A 11 -39.44 -11.24 36.38
CA LEU A 11 -38.33 -10.82 37.25
C LEU A 11 -38.78 -10.95 38.72
N GLY A 12 -37.90 -11.50 39.54
CA GLY A 12 -38.19 -11.96 40.89
C GLY A 12 -38.79 -10.94 41.86
N THR A 13 -39.24 -11.49 42.99
CA THR A 13 -39.99 -10.82 44.06
C THR A 13 -39.19 -9.79 44.87
N GLN A 14 -39.75 -8.59 44.99
CA GLN A 14 -39.58 -7.72 46.16
C GLN A 14 -40.98 -7.43 46.74
N ARG A 15 -41.26 -8.00 47.92
CA ARG A 15 -42.49 -7.80 48.73
C ARG A 15 -43.84 -8.02 48.00
N GLY A 16 -43.98 -9.15 47.30
CA GLY A 16 -45.29 -9.82 47.18
C GLY A 16 -46.44 -9.14 46.42
N LYS A 17 -46.19 -8.22 45.49
CA LYS A 17 -47.23 -7.75 44.54
C LYS A 17 -46.73 -7.75 43.10
N LEU A 18 -47.45 -8.41 42.20
CA LEU A 18 -47.21 -8.38 40.75
C LEU A 18 -47.53 -6.99 40.20
N ILE A 19 -46.59 -6.36 39.51
CA ILE A 19 -46.82 -5.17 38.70
C ILE A 19 -46.64 -5.57 37.23
N ARG A 20 -47.70 -5.44 36.43
CA ARG A 20 -47.63 -5.57 34.96
C ARG A 20 -47.21 -4.23 34.37
N THR A 21 -46.11 -4.19 33.62
CA THR A 21 -45.79 -3.10 32.70
C THR A 21 -45.78 -3.66 31.27
N PRO A 22 -46.46 -3.03 30.30
CA PRO A 22 -46.36 -3.42 28.91
C PRO A 22 -45.21 -2.66 28.25
N LEU A 23 -44.53 -3.33 27.31
CA LEU A 23 -43.53 -2.82 26.35
C LEU A 23 -42.07 -2.89 26.79
N CYS A 24 -41.45 -4.04 26.49
CA CYS A 24 -40.03 -4.14 26.19
C CYS A 24 -39.89 -4.51 24.70
N PHE A 25 -39.02 -3.81 23.96
CA PHE A 25 -38.54 -4.25 22.64
C PHE A 25 -37.10 -4.75 22.81
N CYS A 26 -36.81 -5.96 22.37
CA CYS A 26 -35.44 -6.45 22.23
C CYS A 26 -35.23 -6.74 20.72
N GLU A 27 -34.17 -6.18 20.13
CA GLU A 27 -33.79 -6.39 18.73
C GLU A 27 -32.72 -7.49 18.69
N GLU A 28 -32.96 -8.58 17.95
CA GLU A 28 -32.00 -9.67 17.79
C GLU A 28 -31.01 -9.33 16.66
N SER A 29 -29.72 -9.26 16.98
CA SER A 29 -28.64 -9.18 15.98
C SER A 29 -27.81 -10.47 16.01
N PRO A 30 -27.41 -11.07 14.86
CA PRO A 30 -26.97 -12.47 14.83
C PRO A 30 -25.56 -12.76 15.36
N THR A 31 -24.82 -11.79 15.92
CA THR A 31 -23.39 -11.98 16.23
C THR A 31 -22.90 -11.39 17.55
N ALA A 32 -23.73 -11.25 18.59
CA ALA A 32 -23.29 -10.81 19.92
C ALA A 32 -23.64 -11.82 21.03
N PRO A 33 -22.74 -12.07 22.02
CA PRO A 33 -23.07 -12.85 23.19
C PRO A 33 -24.05 -12.08 24.10
N SER A 34 -24.91 -12.86 24.75
CA SER A 34 -26.08 -12.49 25.54
C SER A 34 -25.96 -11.32 26.52
N ASN A 35 -27.07 -10.57 26.63
CA ASN A 35 -27.53 -9.70 27.72
C ASN A 35 -27.25 -8.19 27.60
N SER A 36 -28.11 -7.49 26.85
CA SER A 36 -28.47 -6.10 27.15
C SER A 36 -29.86 -5.78 26.59
N CYS A 37 -30.91 -5.82 27.43
CA CYS A 37 -32.19 -5.14 27.11
C CYS A 37 -32.27 -3.87 27.98
N PHE A 38 -32.53 -2.72 27.36
CA PHE A 38 -32.74 -1.45 28.05
C PHE A 38 -34.23 -1.24 28.35
N CYS A 39 -34.55 -0.84 29.58
CA CYS A 39 -35.92 -0.57 30.02
C CYS A 39 -36.04 0.90 30.43
N LEU A 40 -36.87 1.68 29.74
CA LEU A 40 -37.06 3.10 30.02
C LEU A 40 -38.20 3.28 31.04
N LEU A 41 -37.86 3.57 32.30
CA LEU A 41 -38.85 3.83 33.36
C LEU A 41 -39.37 5.27 33.22
N LEU A 42 -40.56 5.46 32.65
CA LEU A 42 -41.29 6.73 32.71
C LEU A 42 -42.06 6.81 34.04
N LEU A 43 -41.45 7.42 35.07
CA LEU A 43 -42.15 7.80 36.30
C LEU A 43 -42.69 9.23 36.16
N THR A 44 -44.02 9.32 36.26
CA THR A 44 -44.82 10.54 36.28
C THR A 44 -44.49 11.45 37.47
N MET A 45 -44.52 12.75 37.20
CA MET A 45 -44.20 13.89 38.05
C MET A 45 -44.77 13.86 39.48
N LYS A 46 -43.93 14.24 40.44
CA LYS A 46 -44.34 15.08 41.59
C LYS A 46 -43.28 16.17 41.80
N ARG A 47 -43.70 17.41 41.60
CA ARG A 47 -42.94 18.64 41.87
C ARG A 47 -42.67 18.75 43.36
N THR A 48 -41.40 18.77 43.81
CA THR A 48 -40.79 19.82 44.66
C THR A 48 -39.38 19.42 45.11
N ILE A 49 -38.45 20.37 44.97
CA ILE A 49 -37.19 20.53 45.73
C ILE A 49 -36.13 19.42 45.54
N LEU A 50 -35.05 19.75 44.82
CA LEU A 50 -33.69 19.92 45.39
C LEU A 50 -32.66 19.94 44.24
N SER A 51 -31.87 21.00 44.20
CA SER A 51 -30.70 21.19 43.35
C SER A 51 -29.68 20.08 43.54
N ALA A 52 -29.22 19.42 42.47
CA ALA A 52 -27.87 18.85 42.34
C ALA A 52 -27.71 18.09 41.01
N PHE A 53 -26.72 18.54 40.22
CA PHE A 53 -25.90 17.72 39.32
C PHE A 53 -26.59 16.68 38.43
N ILE A 54 -27.02 17.09 37.23
CA ILE A 54 -27.04 16.19 36.08
C ILE A 54 -25.68 16.31 35.39
N ALA A 55 -24.70 15.58 35.92
CA ALA A 55 -23.51 15.24 35.15
C ALA A 55 -23.97 14.24 34.08
N PHE A 56 -23.97 14.68 32.83
CA PHE A 56 -24.18 13.82 31.67
C PHE A 56 -23.02 12.81 31.64
N ALA A 57 -23.25 11.63 32.20
CA ALA A 57 -22.35 10.49 32.01
C ALA A 57 -22.52 10.03 30.55
N LEU A 58 -21.76 10.66 29.63
CA LEU A 58 -21.35 9.99 28.41
C LEU A 58 -20.57 8.76 28.87
N GLY A 59 -21.24 7.61 28.90
CA GLY A 59 -20.57 6.33 28.95
C GLY A 59 -19.64 6.28 27.73
N ALA A 60 -18.36 6.54 27.95
CA ALA A 60 -17.34 6.13 27.01
C ALA A 60 -17.41 4.60 27.02
N SER A 61 -18.11 4.03 26.04
CA SER A 61 -17.86 2.65 25.63
C SER A 61 -16.36 2.59 25.39
N SER A 62 -15.63 1.96 26.29
CA SER A 62 -14.24 1.61 26.06
C SER A 62 -14.27 0.61 24.91
N VAL A 63 -14.18 1.12 23.68
CA VAL A 63 -13.92 0.30 22.50
C VAL A 63 -12.58 -0.36 22.81
N GLN A 64 -12.65 -1.63 23.17
CA GLN A 64 -11.47 -2.45 23.38
C GLN A 64 -10.85 -2.61 22.00
N ALA A 65 -9.94 -1.70 21.64
CA ALA A 65 -9.34 -1.79 20.33
C ALA A 65 -8.59 -3.12 20.20
N ALA A 66 -8.76 -3.77 19.05
CA ALA A 66 -8.20 -5.06 18.72
C ALA A 66 -7.01 -4.93 17.76
N ILE A 67 -6.32 -6.04 17.52
CA ILE A 67 -5.36 -6.11 16.41
C ILE A 67 -6.08 -5.75 15.10
N ASN A 68 -5.42 -4.95 14.27
CA ASN A 68 -5.94 -4.34 13.03
C ASN A 68 -6.86 -3.12 13.18
N ASP A 69 -7.05 -2.61 14.40
CA ASP A 69 -7.81 -1.38 14.58
C ASP A 69 -7.05 -0.13 14.12
N PRO A 70 -7.77 0.89 13.62
CA PRO A 70 -7.15 2.15 13.24
C PRO A 70 -6.61 2.87 14.47
N CYS A 71 -5.45 3.50 14.31
CA CYS A 71 -4.80 4.30 15.34
C CYS A 71 -4.17 5.55 14.71
N SER A 72 -3.66 6.48 15.52
CA SER A 72 -2.93 7.64 15.00
C SER A 72 -1.77 8.04 15.89
N VAL A 73 -0.68 8.50 15.28
CA VAL A 73 0.48 9.09 15.95
C VAL A 73 0.73 10.45 15.33
N ASN A 74 0.69 11.52 16.13
CA ASN A 74 0.93 12.89 15.66
C ASN A 74 0.11 13.29 14.42
N GLY A 75 -1.15 12.83 14.32
CA GLY A 75 -2.03 13.09 13.18
C GLY A 75 -1.79 12.20 11.95
N THR A 76 -0.84 11.26 12.01
CA THR A 76 -0.64 10.24 10.97
C THR A 76 -1.52 9.04 11.26
N PRO A 77 -2.45 8.64 10.38
CA PRO A 77 -3.23 7.41 10.55
C PRO A 77 -2.34 6.17 10.49
N GLY A 78 -2.65 5.14 11.26
CA GLY A 78 -1.94 3.87 11.31
C GLY A 78 -2.86 2.72 11.71
N VAL A 79 -2.28 1.54 11.92
CA VAL A 79 -3.00 0.31 12.31
C VAL A 79 -2.33 -0.34 13.51
N CYS A 80 -3.11 -0.89 14.44
CA CYS A 80 -2.61 -1.60 15.61
C CYS A 80 -2.11 -3.00 15.25
N LEU A 81 -0.78 -3.23 15.29
CA LEU A 81 -0.17 -4.54 15.02
C LEU A 81 0.82 -4.94 16.13
N SER A 82 1.26 -6.19 16.10
CA SER A 82 2.31 -6.68 17.00
C SER A 82 3.63 -5.95 16.78
N THR A 83 4.37 -5.69 17.85
CA THR A 83 5.74 -5.17 17.81
C THR A 83 6.68 -6.00 16.94
N THR A 84 6.39 -7.29 16.75
CA THR A 84 7.13 -8.19 15.86
C THR A 84 6.83 -7.98 14.38
N THR A 85 5.60 -7.59 14.03
CA THR A 85 5.13 -7.34 12.66
C THR A 85 5.42 -5.89 12.21
N CYS A 86 5.88 -5.04 13.11
CA CYS A 86 5.87 -3.60 12.93
C CYS A 86 7.25 -2.98 13.17
N SER A 87 7.98 -2.70 12.09
CA SER A 87 9.37 -2.19 12.17
C SER A 87 9.44 -0.69 12.48
N ALA A 88 8.43 0.09 12.10
CA ALA A 88 8.36 1.53 12.33
C ALA A 88 6.96 1.93 12.81
N GLY A 89 6.89 2.83 13.79
CA GLY A 89 5.65 3.24 14.44
C GLY A 89 5.92 3.79 15.84
N GLY A 90 4.94 4.51 16.38
CA GLY A 90 4.96 5.10 17.73
C GLY A 90 3.55 5.07 18.32
N GLY A 91 3.34 5.48 19.57
CA GLY A 91 2.00 5.51 20.17
C GLY A 91 1.44 4.14 20.61
N LEU A 92 0.52 4.17 21.57
CA LEU A 92 -0.06 2.98 22.19
C LEU A 92 -1.38 2.60 21.52
N CYS A 93 -1.55 1.31 21.27
CA CYS A 93 -2.84 0.72 20.91
C CYS A 93 -3.51 0.18 22.18
N PRO A 94 -4.83 0.35 22.35
CA PRO A 94 -5.56 -0.36 23.39
C PRO A 94 -5.35 -1.88 23.22
N GLY A 95 -4.98 -2.59 24.28
CA GLY A 95 -4.65 -4.01 24.22
C GLY A 95 -3.36 -4.38 24.98
N PRO A 96 -2.88 -5.62 24.84
CA PRO A 96 -1.65 -6.07 25.49
C PRO A 96 -0.41 -5.29 25.01
N ALA A 97 0.61 -5.23 25.89
CA ALA A 97 1.79 -4.38 25.74
C ALA A 97 2.67 -4.68 24.51
N ASN A 98 2.40 -5.77 23.80
CA ASN A 98 3.09 -6.18 22.58
C ASN A 98 2.43 -5.64 21.29
N PHE A 99 1.45 -4.73 21.39
CA PHE A 99 0.88 -4.01 20.26
C PHE A 99 1.35 -2.55 20.25
N LYS A 100 1.61 -2.01 19.05
CA LYS A 100 1.91 -0.58 18.86
C LYS A 100 1.15 -0.04 17.65
N CYS A 101 0.98 1.28 17.61
CA CYS A 101 0.40 1.91 16.44
C CYS A 101 1.43 1.93 15.30
N CYS A 102 1.20 1.06 14.34
CA CYS A 102 2.01 0.95 13.14
C CYS A 102 1.56 2.03 12.20
N LEU A 103 2.36 3.08 12.17
CA LEU A 103 2.26 4.03 11.09
C LEU A 103 2.55 3.29 9.79
N PRO A 104 1.94 3.70 8.66
CA PRO A 104 2.42 3.30 7.36
C PRO A 104 3.91 3.64 7.35
N GLY A 105 4.74 2.60 7.48
CA GLY A 105 6.17 2.75 7.46
C GLY A 105 6.50 3.39 6.13
N SER A 106 7.16 4.53 6.17
CA SER A 106 7.78 5.15 5.00
C SER A 106 8.97 4.32 4.49
N SER A 107 8.80 3.01 4.32
CA SER A 107 9.77 2.09 3.72
C SER A 107 9.19 0.67 3.55
N CYS A 108 8.01 0.52 2.91
CA CYS A 108 7.78 -0.76 2.23
C CYS A 108 8.93 -0.94 1.24
N THR A 109 9.70 -2.03 1.38
CA THR A 109 10.89 -2.20 0.54
C THR A 109 10.43 -2.50 -0.86
N ALA A 110 10.77 -1.63 -1.82
CA ALA A 110 10.43 -1.87 -3.21
C ALA A 110 11.00 -3.24 -3.65
N PRO A 111 10.18 -4.09 -4.30
CA PRO A 111 10.60 -5.43 -4.69
C PRO A 111 11.79 -5.35 -5.64
N ASN A 112 12.66 -6.35 -5.59
CA ASN A 112 13.69 -6.50 -6.60
C ASN A 112 13.05 -6.96 -7.91
N VAL A 113 13.61 -6.49 -9.03
CA VAL A 113 13.21 -6.98 -10.35
C VAL A 113 13.75 -8.39 -10.59
N ASN A 114 13.06 -9.17 -11.42
CA ASN A 114 13.46 -10.52 -11.77
C ASN A 114 14.53 -10.55 -12.90
N THR A 115 15.08 -11.72 -13.17
CA THR A 115 16.12 -11.91 -14.20
C THR A 115 15.66 -11.47 -15.59
N ARG A 116 14.39 -11.72 -15.97
CA ARG A 116 13.86 -11.32 -17.29
C ARG A 116 13.90 -9.81 -17.48
N THR A 117 13.66 -9.07 -16.40
CA THR A 117 13.73 -7.60 -16.41
C THR A 117 15.17 -7.14 -16.57
N LEU A 118 16.10 -7.73 -15.83
CA LEU A 118 17.53 -7.41 -15.94
C LEU A 118 18.04 -7.69 -17.35
N ASP A 119 17.66 -8.81 -17.95
CA ASP A 119 18.08 -9.17 -19.31
C ASP A 119 17.49 -8.23 -20.37
N LEU A 120 16.23 -7.82 -20.21
CA LEU A 120 15.60 -6.83 -21.09
C LEU A 120 16.33 -5.49 -21.05
N ILE A 121 16.67 -5.01 -19.85
CA ILE A 121 17.39 -3.74 -19.68
C ILE A 121 18.78 -3.84 -20.28
N LYS A 122 19.56 -4.88 -19.95
CA LYS A 122 20.90 -5.09 -20.52
C LYS A 122 20.89 -5.14 -22.04
N LEU A 123 19.91 -5.81 -22.64
CA LEU A 123 19.74 -5.90 -24.08
C LEU A 123 19.39 -4.55 -24.71
N SER A 124 18.71 -3.67 -23.98
CA SER A 124 18.28 -2.35 -24.48
C SER A 124 19.36 -1.29 -24.32
N GLU A 125 20.13 -1.33 -23.23
CA GLU A 125 21.20 -0.37 -22.93
C GLU A 125 22.53 -0.73 -23.62
N GLY A 126 22.84 -2.01 -23.75
CA GLY A 126 24.17 -2.46 -24.16
C GLY A 126 25.22 -2.31 -23.03
N PHE A 127 26.38 -2.94 -23.20
CA PHE A 127 27.46 -2.94 -22.22
C PHE A 127 28.61 -2.01 -22.64
N VAL A 128 28.97 -1.08 -21.75
CA VAL A 128 30.09 -0.14 -21.90
C VAL A 128 31.11 -0.40 -20.79
N ALA A 129 32.32 -0.82 -21.15
CA ALA A 129 33.31 -1.27 -20.16
C ALA A 129 34.00 -0.12 -19.41
N SER A 130 34.21 1.03 -20.05
CA SER A 130 34.85 2.21 -19.45
C SER A 130 34.03 3.46 -19.78
N PRO A 131 34.03 4.50 -18.92
CA PRO A 131 33.29 5.73 -19.20
C PRO A 131 33.72 6.34 -20.54
N GLU A 132 32.81 6.40 -21.50
CA GLU A 132 33.07 6.95 -22.82
C GLU A 132 32.80 8.47 -22.82
N PRO A 133 33.77 9.34 -23.21
CA PRO A 133 33.56 10.78 -23.21
C PRO A 133 32.40 11.21 -24.10
N ASP A 134 31.41 11.90 -23.54
CA ASP A 134 30.35 12.56 -24.30
C ASP A 134 30.72 14.05 -24.54
N PRO A 135 30.68 14.56 -25.78
CA PRO A 135 30.85 15.97 -26.10
C PRO A 135 29.94 16.95 -25.33
N ILE A 136 28.81 16.49 -24.78
CA ILE A 136 27.72 17.35 -24.28
C ILE A 136 27.46 17.18 -22.76
N GLY A 137 28.23 16.32 -22.08
CA GLY A 137 28.29 16.33 -20.62
C GLY A 137 27.60 15.14 -19.95
N LEU A 138 28.49 14.24 -19.52
CA LEU A 138 28.43 13.17 -18.53
C LEU A 138 28.55 11.78 -19.18
N PRO A 139 29.72 11.12 -19.08
CA PRO A 139 29.97 9.83 -19.70
C PRO A 139 29.05 8.76 -19.10
N THR A 140 28.73 7.74 -19.89
CA THR A 140 27.99 6.56 -19.42
C THR A 140 28.90 5.34 -19.33
N VAL A 141 28.60 4.43 -18.39
CA VAL A 141 29.35 3.18 -18.20
C VAL A 141 28.42 2.04 -17.78
N GLY A 142 28.88 0.79 -17.91
CA GLY A 142 28.10 -0.39 -17.57
C GLY A 142 26.88 -0.54 -18.46
N TYR A 143 25.69 -0.65 -17.86
CA TYR A 143 24.41 -0.72 -18.56
C TYR A 143 23.63 0.58 -18.35
N GLY A 144 24.15 1.68 -18.89
CA GLY A 144 23.47 2.99 -18.86
C GLY A 144 23.66 3.80 -17.57
N HIS A 145 24.67 3.52 -16.74
CA HIS A 145 24.98 4.34 -15.57
C HIS A 145 25.52 5.69 -16.02
N LEU A 146 24.84 6.78 -15.65
CA LEU A 146 25.27 8.15 -15.95
C LEU A 146 26.24 8.65 -14.87
N CYS A 147 27.51 8.82 -15.22
CA CYS A 147 28.53 9.30 -14.30
C CYS A 147 28.21 10.74 -13.85
N GLN A 148 28.11 10.96 -12.54
CA GLN A 148 27.81 12.24 -11.90
C GLN A 148 29.06 13.01 -11.46
N ARG A 149 30.20 12.33 -11.29
CA ARG A 149 31.47 12.98 -10.90
C ARG A 149 32.54 12.79 -11.96
N THR A 150 33.49 13.73 -11.99
CA THR A 150 34.66 13.66 -12.87
C THR A 150 35.36 12.32 -12.73
N GLY A 151 35.62 11.66 -13.87
CA GLY A 151 36.24 10.34 -13.90
C GLY A 151 35.36 9.19 -13.39
N CYS A 152 34.06 9.42 -13.18
CA CYS A 152 33.11 8.42 -12.68
C CYS A 152 33.53 7.83 -11.32
N THR A 153 34.07 8.67 -10.43
CA THR A 153 34.69 8.27 -9.16
C THR A 153 33.71 7.75 -8.10
N GLU A 154 32.41 7.91 -8.32
CA GLU A 154 31.34 7.32 -7.54
C GLU A 154 31.14 5.82 -7.79
N VAL A 155 31.62 5.30 -8.93
CA VAL A 155 31.56 3.86 -9.23
C VAL A 155 32.62 3.15 -8.38
N PRO A 156 32.26 2.15 -7.54
CA PRO A 156 33.18 1.53 -6.59
C PRO A 156 34.12 0.47 -7.23
N TYR A 157 34.25 0.48 -8.55
CA TYR A 157 34.98 -0.50 -9.34
C TYR A 157 36.04 0.19 -10.19
N SER A 158 37.17 -0.47 -10.38
CA SER A 158 38.17 -0.05 -11.37
C SER A 158 37.67 -0.29 -12.80
N PHE A 159 38.00 0.62 -13.71
CA PHE A 159 37.77 0.44 -15.14
C PHE A 159 38.93 -0.31 -15.81
N PRO A 160 38.68 -1.11 -16.87
CA PRO A 160 37.37 -1.44 -17.43
C PRO A 160 36.56 -2.35 -16.50
N LEU A 161 35.24 -2.11 -16.43
CA LEU A 161 34.31 -2.99 -15.73
C LEU A 161 34.26 -4.36 -16.39
N THR A 162 34.08 -5.39 -15.59
CA THR A 162 33.56 -6.69 -16.03
C THR A 162 32.04 -6.63 -16.16
N GLN A 163 31.44 -7.53 -16.94
CA GLN A 163 29.97 -7.63 -17.01
C GLN A 163 29.32 -7.91 -15.64
N ALA A 164 30.03 -8.62 -14.74
CA ALA A 164 29.56 -8.88 -13.38
C ALA A 164 29.53 -7.59 -12.54
N GLN A 165 30.56 -6.75 -12.62
CA GLN A 165 30.58 -5.44 -11.97
C GLN A 165 29.51 -4.50 -12.55
N ALA A 166 29.35 -4.46 -13.87
CA ALA A 166 28.29 -3.68 -14.51
C ALA A 166 26.88 -4.18 -14.15
N HIS A 167 26.70 -5.49 -13.96
CA HIS A 167 25.45 -6.05 -13.48
C HIS A 167 25.14 -5.64 -12.03
N ALA A 168 26.14 -5.67 -11.15
CA ALA A 168 25.98 -5.20 -9.77
C ALA A 168 25.68 -3.69 -9.72
N LEU A 169 26.34 -2.89 -10.56
CA LEU A 169 26.07 -1.47 -10.72
C LEU A 169 24.62 -1.24 -11.19
N LEU A 170 24.17 -1.97 -12.20
CA LEU A 170 22.79 -1.89 -12.69
C LEU A 170 21.77 -2.19 -11.58
N ILE A 171 21.97 -3.24 -10.78
CA ILE A 171 21.07 -3.57 -9.66
C ILE A 171 20.99 -2.40 -8.66
N SER A 172 22.13 -1.75 -8.37
CA SER A 172 22.17 -0.57 -7.51
C SER A 172 21.37 0.59 -8.11
N ASP A 173 21.59 0.91 -9.39
CA ASP A 173 20.89 2.00 -10.08
C ASP A 173 19.38 1.78 -10.13
N LEU A 174 18.95 0.52 -10.33
CA LEU A 174 17.54 0.16 -10.40
C LEU A 174 16.77 0.40 -9.10
N ARG A 175 17.45 0.52 -7.94
CA ARG A 175 16.76 0.83 -6.68
C ARG A 175 15.95 2.12 -6.74
N THR A 176 16.46 3.16 -7.41
CA THR A 176 15.74 4.43 -7.58
C THR A 176 14.42 4.23 -8.33
N TYR A 177 14.46 3.46 -9.42
CA TYR A 177 13.31 3.24 -10.30
C TYR A 177 12.31 2.24 -9.71
N GLN A 178 12.80 1.21 -9.01
CA GLN A 178 11.98 0.31 -8.21
C GLN A 178 11.17 1.08 -7.16
N ASN A 179 11.83 1.99 -6.43
CA ASN A 179 11.20 2.80 -5.40
C ASN A 179 10.13 3.74 -5.99
N CYS A 180 10.39 4.40 -7.12
CA CYS A 180 9.39 5.29 -7.68
C CYS A 180 8.18 4.53 -8.25
N ILE A 181 8.37 3.42 -8.96
CA ILE A 181 7.23 2.60 -9.42
C ILE A 181 6.40 2.05 -8.25
N ALA A 182 7.06 1.55 -7.19
CA ALA A 182 6.35 1.04 -6.01
C ALA A 182 5.56 2.15 -5.28
N ARG A 183 6.05 3.39 -5.29
CA ARG A 183 5.38 4.56 -4.69
C ARG A 183 4.25 5.10 -5.56
N ASP A 184 4.45 5.14 -6.88
CA ASP A 184 3.56 5.85 -7.80
C ASP A 184 2.30 5.02 -8.14
N ILE A 185 2.32 3.71 -7.87
CA ILE A 185 1.17 2.81 -8.06
C ILE A 185 0.48 2.56 -6.73
N VAL A 186 -0.83 2.78 -6.66
CA VAL A 186 -1.60 2.60 -5.42
C VAL A 186 -1.72 1.12 -5.02
N ASP A 187 -1.85 0.86 -3.72
CA ASP A 187 -1.87 -0.50 -3.16
C ASP A 187 -3.08 -1.33 -3.55
N SER A 188 -4.11 -0.75 -4.19
CA SER A 188 -5.24 -1.52 -4.74
C SER A 188 -4.90 -2.20 -6.07
N VAL A 189 -3.86 -1.75 -6.78
CA VAL A 189 -3.38 -2.39 -8.00
C VAL A 189 -2.60 -3.65 -7.63
N ARG A 190 -2.74 -4.72 -8.42
CA ARG A 190 -1.97 -5.96 -8.25
C ARG A 190 -1.15 -6.20 -9.50
N LEU A 191 0.16 -6.28 -9.36
CA LEU A 191 1.07 -6.60 -10.47
C LEU A 191 1.96 -7.79 -10.12
N ASN A 192 2.12 -8.69 -11.08
CA ASN A 192 3.15 -9.73 -10.97
C ASN A 192 4.56 -9.15 -11.21
N ASP A 193 5.59 -9.95 -10.93
CA ASP A 193 7.00 -9.55 -11.05
C ASP A 193 7.43 -9.16 -12.47
N ASN A 194 6.87 -9.78 -13.52
CA ASN A 194 7.13 -9.37 -14.91
C ASN A 194 6.47 -8.02 -15.24
N GLN A 195 5.24 -7.79 -14.78
CA GLN A 195 4.52 -6.53 -14.96
C GLN A 195 5.24 -5.38 -14.26
N TYR A 196 5.56 -5.57 -12.98
CA TYR A 196 6.34 -4.62 -12.20
C TYR A 196 7.70 -4.35 -12.85
N GLY A 197 8.42 -5.41 -13.23
CA GLY A 197 9.73 -5.31 -13.87
C GLY A 197 9.72 -4.55 -15.20
N ALA A 198 8.71 -4.76 -16.05
CA ALA A 198 8.56 -4.00 -17.29
C ALA A 198 8.36 -2.49 -17.02
N LEU A 199 7.61 -2.11 -15.98
CA LEU A 199 7.47 -0.71 -15.58
C LEU A 199 8.76 -0.13 -15.00
N VAL A 200 9.54 -0.92 -14.27
CA VAL A 200 10.86 -0.51 -13.77
C VAL A 200 11.85 -0.30 -14.93
N SER A 201 11.87 -1.17 -15.95
CA SER A 201 12.66 -0.96 -17.17
C SER A 201 12.27 0.32 -17.90
N TRP A 202 10.96 0.57 -18.00
CA TRP A 202 10.46 1.78 -18.61
C TRP A 202 10.87 3.01 -17.81
N ALA A 203 10.74 2.98 -16.48
CA ALA A 203 11.18 4.05 -15.59
C ALA A 203 12.68 4.32 -15.68
N PHE A 204 13.51 3.26 -15.78
CA PHE A 204 14.95 3.40 -15.99
C PHE A 204 15.27 4.24 -17.24
N ASN A 205 14.50 4.04 -18.31
CA ASN A 205 14.68 4.76 -19.57
C ASN A 205 14.16 6.20 -19.56
N VAL A 206 12.96 6.42 -19.01
CA VAL A 206 12.28 7.73 -19.13
C VAL A 206 12.39 8.58 -17.88
N GLY A 207 12.85 8.03 -16.76
CA GLY A 207 12.94 8.72 -15.48
C GLY A 207 11.64 8.72 -14.68
N CYS A 208 11.76 8.76 -13.35
CA CYS A 208 10.64 8.67 -12.42
C CYS A 208 9.62 9.82 -12.57
N THR A 209 10.06 11.03 -12.94
CA THR A 209 9.14 12.17 -13.15
C THR A 209 8.17 11.93 -14.31
N ASN A 210 8.68 11.35 -15.40
CA ASN A 210 7.87 11.02 -16.57
C ASN A 210 6.91 9.87 -16.28
N THR A 211 7.35 8.86 -15.53
CA THR A 211 6.46 7.76 -15.15
C THR A 211 5.35 8.21 -14.20
N ALA A 212 5.67 8.96 -13.15
CA ALA A 212 4.72 9.42 -12.14
C ALA A 212 3.56 10.24 -12.73
N SER A 213 3.85 11.08 -13.73
CA SER A 213 2.86 11.95 -14.39
C SER A 213 2.16 11.31 -15.58
N SER A 214 2.49 10.06 -15.91
CA SER A 214 2.04 9.40 -17.14
C SER A 214 0.55 9.04 -17.12
N THR A 215 -0.03 8.97 -18.33
CA THR A 215 -1.36 8.38 -18.52
C THR A 215 -1.37 6.90 -18.11
N LEU A 216 -0.27 6.16 -18.32
CA LEU A 216 -0.14 4.76 -17.92
C LEU A 216 -0.40 4.57 -16.42
N ILE A 217 0.37 5.25 -15.56
CA ILE A 217 0.24 5.12 -14.10
C ILE A 217 -1.14 5.61 -13.64
N ARG A 218 -1.65 6.71 -14.22
CA ARG A 218 -3.01 7.20 -13.91
C ARG A 218 -4.08 6.14 -14.19
N ARG A 219 -4.01 5.46 -15.33
CA ARG A 219 -4.98 4.43 -15.72
C ARG A 219 -4.87 3.17 -14.85
N LEU A 220 -3.64 2.75 -14.49
CA LEU A 220 -3.45 1.66 -13.53
C LEU A 220 -4.08 2.00 -12.18
N ASN A 221 -3.84 3.21 -11.66
CA ASN A 221 -4.38 3.65 -10.37
C ASN A 221 -5.91 3.85 -10.40
N ALA A 222 -6.50 4.04 -11.58
CA ALA A 222 -7.95 4.04 -11.77
C ALA A 222 -8.57 2.62 -11.77
N GLY A 223 -7.75 1.57 -11.64
CA GLY A 223 -8.21 0.18 -11.61
C GLY A 223 -8.48 -0.42 -12.99
N GLU A 224 -8.02 0.21 -14.07
CA GLU A 224 -8.13 -0.38 -15.40
C GLU A 224 -7.29 -1.65 -15.54
N ASN A 225 -7.66 -2.52 -16.49
CA ASN A 225 -6.94 -3.78 -16.72
C ASN A 225 -5.45 -3.52 -17.04
N PRO A 226 -4.49 -4.04 -16.24
CA PRO A 226 -3.08 -3.72 -16.42
C PRO A 226 -2.51 -4.08 -17.79
N ASN A 227 -2.90 -5.23 -18.35
CA ASN A 227 -2.38 -5.67 -19.66
C ASN A 227 -2.87 -4.75 -20.78
N THR A 228 -4.15 -4.34 -20.75
CA THR A 228 -4.70 -3.38 -21.71
C THR A 228 -4.01 -2.02 -21.61
N VAL A 229 -3.80 -1.51 -20.39
CA VAL A 229 -3.14 -0.23 -20.16
C VAL A 229 -1.69 -0.25 -20.68
N ALA A 230 -0.92 -1.29 -20.34
CA ALA A 230 0.46 -1.42 -20.78
C ALA A 230 0.58 -1.50 -22.31
N GLU A 231 -0.27 -2.30 -22.97
CA GLU A 231 -0.30 -2.46 -24.42
C GLU A 231 -0.63 -1.16 -25.17
N GLN A 232 -1.48 -0.31 -24.61
CA GLN A 232 -1.90 0.95 -25.24
C GLN A 232 -0.95 2.12 -24.94
N GLU A 233 -0.38 2.18 -23.73
CA GLU A 233 0.37 3.36 -23.29
C GLU A 233 1.88 3.23 -23.49
N LEU A 234 2.50 2.05 -23.29
CA LEU A 234 3.95 1.91 -23.47
C LEU A 234 4.43 2.27 -24.89
N PRO A 235 3.76 1.87 -25.99
CA PRO A 235 4.21 2.19 -27.35
C PRO A 235 4.29 3.69 -27.67
N ARG A 236 3.61 4.53 -26.87
CA ARG A 236 3.60 6.00 -27.04
C ARG A 236 4.90 6.66 -26.56
N TRP A 237 5.70 5.96 -25.76
CA TRP A 237 6.98 6.42 -25.23
C TRP A 237 8.14 6.01 -26.13
N ASN A 238 8.05 6.42 -27.40
CA ASN A 238 8.96 6.03 -28.47
C ASN A 238 9.73 7.19 -29.12
N MET A 239 9.65 8.39 -28.54
CA MET A 239 10.26 9.61 -29.10
C MET A 239 11.41 10.14 -28.24
N ALA A 240 12.43 10.71 -28.88
CA ALA A 240 13.41 11.60 -28.26
C ALA A 240 13.76 12.72 -29.25
N GLY A 241 14.05 13.93 -28.75
CA GLY A 241 14.30 15.09 -29.62
C GLY A 241 13.14 15.43 -30.57
N GLY A 242 11.90 15.07 -30.20
CA GLY A 242 10.70 15.26 -31.04
C GLY A 242 10.54 14.26 -32.20
N GLN A 243 11.39 13.23 -32.29
CA GLN A 243 11.33 12.23 -33.35
C GLN A 243 11.11 10.82 -32.78
N VAL A 244 10.36 9.99 -33.51
CA VAL A 244 10.23 8.56 -33.20
C VAL A 244 11.56 7.87 -33.46
N LEU A 245 12.06 7.14 -32.47
CA LEU A 245 13.29 6.37 -32.58
C LEU A 245 13.00 4.86 -32.69
N PRO A 246 13.49 4.17 -33.73
CA PRO A 246 13.27 2.72 -33.90
C PRO A 246 13.72 1.87 -32.71
N GLY A 247 14.81 2.29 -32.03
CA GLY A 247 15.29 1.64 -30.82
C GLY A 247 14.28 1.71 -29.67
N LEU A 248 13.63 2.86 -29.47
CA LEU A 248 12.60 3.01 -28.44
C LEU A 248 11.33 2.24 -28.81
N VAL A 249 10.92 2.23 -30.08
CA VAL A 249 9.80 1.38 -30.54
C VAL A 249 10.05 -0.09 -30.18
N THR A 250 11.25 -0.59 -30.49
CA THR A 250 11.64 -1.97 -30.18
C THR A 250 11.68 -2.24 -28.68
N ARG A 251 12.22 -1.31 -27.89
CA ARG A 251 12.26 -1.41 -26.42
C ARG A 251 10.85 -1.49 -25.82
N ARG A 252 9.94 -0.58 -26.22
CA ARG A 252 8.55 -0.57 -25.73
C ARG A 252 7.81 -1.86 -26.09
N ALA A 253 8.03 -2.39 -27.29
CA ALA A 253 7.46 -3.69 -27.68
C ALA A 253 7.92 -4.83 -26.76
N ARG A 254 9.22 -4.89 -26.44
CA ARG A 254 9.78 -5.89 -25.50
C ARG A 254 9.20 -5.73 -24.09
N GLU A 255 9.04 -4.51 -23.61
CA GLU A 255 8.44 -4.24 -22.29
C GLU A 255 6.97 -4.66 -22.26
N VAL A 256 6.18 -4.41 -23.31
CA VAL A 256 4.80 -4.93 -23.44
C VAL A 256 4.79 -6.46 -23.43
N THR A 257 5.70 -7.11 -24.15
CA THR A 257 5.83 -8.58 -24.14
C THR A 257 6.13 -9.11 -22.74
N LEU A 258 7.10 -8.51 -22.04
CA LEU A 258 7.41 -8.88 -20.65
C LEU A 258 6.20 -8.66 -19.75
N PHE A 259 5.55 -7.49 -19.84
CA PHE A 259 4.39 -7.15 -19.03
C PHE A 259 3.22 -8.15 -19.20
N LYS A 260 2.96 -8.60 -20.43
CA LYS A 260 1.92 -9.60 -20.73
C LYS A 260 2.32 -11.03 -20.37
N THR A 261 3.58 -11.29 -20.01
CA THR A 261 4.03 -12.63 -19.63
C THR A 261 3.52 -12.97 -18.23
N ALA A 262 2.74 -14.04 -18.13
CA ALA A 262 2.18 -14.48 -16.85
C ALA A 262 3.27 -14.89 -15.85
N SER A 263 3.02 -14.61 -14.58
CA SER A 263 3.82 -15.05 -13.44
C SER A 263 2.94 -15.17 -12.21
N SER A 264 3.24 -16.14 -11.35
CA SER A 264 2.57 -16.36 -10.07
C SER A 264 3.17 -15.53 -8.93
N VAL A 265 4.30 -14.84 -9.16
CA VAL A 265 4.97 -14.01 -8.15
C VAL A 265 4.36 -12.62 -8.18
N ILE A 266 3.73 -12.21 -7.08
CA ILE A 266 3.21 -10.85 -6.90
C ILE A 266 4.34 -9.93 -6.42
N ALA A 267 4.53 -8.81 -7.10
CA ALA A 267 5.51 -7.78 -6.74
C ALA A 267 4.84 -6.50 -6.23
N HIS A 268 3.65 -6.13 -6.73
CA HIS A 268 2.90 -4.98 -6.24
C HIS A 268 1.53 -5.40 -5.66
N PRO A 269 1.13 -4.92 -4.47
CA PRO A 269 1.84 -3.99 -3.59
C PRO A 269 3.10 -4.61 -2.97
N PRO A 270 4.12 -3.80 -2.63
CA PRO A 270 5.30 -4.29 -1.92
C PRO A 270 4.92 -4.86 -0.56
N PRO A 271 5.62 -5.90 -0.05
CA PRO A 271 5.41 -6.39 1.29
C PRO A 271 5.82 -5.30 2.31
N CYS A 272 4.85 -4.93 3.12
CA CYS A 272 4.95 -4.22 4.38
C CYS A 272 4.35 -5.15 5.45
#